data_AF-A0A9X8YN23-F1
#
_entry.id   AF-A0A9X8YN23-F1
#
_cell.length_a   1.000
_cell.length_b   1.000
_cell.length_c   1.000
_cell.angle_alpha   90.00
_cell.angle_beta   90.00
_cell.angle_gamma   90.00
#
_symmetry.space_group_name_H-M   'P 1'
#
loop_
_entity.id
_entity.type
_entity.pdbx_description
1 polymer ?
#
loop_
_entity_poly.entity_id
_entity_poly.type
_entity_poly.pdbx_seq_one_letter_code
_entity_poly.pdbx_strand_id
1 'polypeptide(L)'
;RLKADDNIADIFKNGRASISLGYIGLHETINALFGGENHVYDDEALRAKAVAIVARLRAAVDAWKDETGYGFSLYSTPSENLCDRFCRLDTADFGVVPGVTDKGYYTNSFHLDVEKKVNPYDKLDFEAPYPPLASGGFICYGEYPNLQH
;
A
#
# COMPACT_ATOMS: atom_id res chain seq x y z
N ARG A 1 27.82 -13.31 -19.00
CA ARG A 1 28.60 -13.23 -17.73
C ARG A 1 29.42 -11.96 -17.81
N LEU A 2 29.50 -11.18 -16.73
CA LEU A 2 30.39 -10.02 -16.67
C LEU A 2 31.85 -10.47 -16.67
N LYS A 3 32.73 -9.61 -17.15
CA LYS A 3 34.16 -9.66 -16.87
C LYS A 3 34.43 -9.17 -15.45
N ALA A 4 35.64 -9.42 -14.95
CA ALA A 4 36.02 -9.08 -13.58
C ALA A 4 35.97 -7.55 -13.30
N ASP A 5 36.11 -6.75 -14.35
CA ASP A 5 36.22 -5.29 -14.35
C ASP A 5 34.94 -4.58 -14.85
N ASP A 6 33.92 -5.30 -15.30
CA ASP A 6 32.67 -4.69 -15.74
C ASP A 6 31.87 -4.13 -14.55
N ASN A 7 31.17 -3.02 -14.77
CA ASN A 7 30.28 -2.45 -13.76
C ASN A 7 28.99 -3.28 -13.63
N ILE A 8 28.70 -3.77 -12.41
CA ILE A 8 27.49 -4.55 -12.13
C ILE A 8 26.20 -3.72 -12.31
N ALA A 9 26.26 -2.41 -12.16
CA ALA A 9 25.08 -1.53 -12.21
C ALA A 9 24.36 -1.61 -13.56
N ASP A 10 25.10 -1.84 -14.64
CA ASP A 10 24.54 -1.89 -15.99
C ASP A 10 23.68 -3.13 -16.23
N ILE A 11 23.87 -4.19 -15.44
CA ILE A 11 22.97 -5.35 -15.47
C ILE A 11 21.57 -4.98 -14.97
N PHE A 12 21.45 -4.08 -14.02
CA PHE A 12 20.17 -3.82 -13.35
C PHE A 12 19.24 -2.88 -14.13
N LYS A 13 19.79 -2.16 -15.11
CA LYS A 13 19.06 -1.22 -15.96
C LYS A 13 18.14 -1.92 -16.97
N ASN A 14 17.30 -1.12 -17.63
CA ASN A 14 16.38 -1.54 -18.68
C ASN A 14 15.36 -2.59 -18.20
N GLY A 15 14.91 -2.47 -16.94
CA GLY A 15 13.87 -3.31 -16.35
C GLY A 15 14.32 -4.72 -15.95
N ARG A 16 15.63 -5.00 -15.94
CA ARG A 16 16.15 -6.33 -15.55
C ARG A 16 16.11 -6.59 -14.04
N ALA A 17 16.22 -5.53 -13.23
CA ALA A 17 15.97 -5.58 -11.79
C ALA A 17 14.93 -4.53 -11.41
N SER A 18 14.14 -4.83 -10.37
CA SER A 18 13.14 -3.91 -9.84
C SER A 18 13.66 -3.14 -8.63
N ILE A 19 13.27 -1.88 -8.51
CA ILE A 19 13.44 -1.07 -7.31
C ILE A 19 12.04 -0.75 -6.77
N SER A 20 11.76 -1.12 -5.53
CA SER A 20 10.43 -1.01 -4.95
C SER A 20 10.23 0.31 -4.19
N LEU A 21 9.21 1.07 -4.57
CA LEU A 21 8.61 2.10 -3.71
C LEU A 21 7.54 1.44 -2.84
N GLY A 22 7.83 1.29 -1.55
CA GLY A 22 6.89 0.72 -0.57
C GLY A 22 5.89 1.76 -0.03
N TYR A 23 4.68 1.33 0.31
CA TYR A 23 3.69 2.13 1.05
C TYR A 23 2.85 1.25 1.98
N ILE A 24 2.23 1.89 2.99
CA ILE A 24 1.32 1.31 3.98
C ILE A 24 0.35 2.39 4.47
N GLY A 25 -0.79 1.99 5.06
CA GLY A 25 -1.62 2.87 5.86
C GLY A 25 -2.55 3.74 5.04
N LEU A 26 -3.04 3.24 3.89
CA LEU A 26 -3.93 4.03 3.04
C LEU A 26 -5.24 4.37 3.76
N HIS A 27 -5.76 3.44 4.57
CA HIS A 27 -6.94 3.65 5.40
C HIS A 27 -6.74 4.83 6.37
N GLU A 28 -5.66 4.79 7.16
CA GLU A 28 -5.34 5.83 8.14
C GLU A 28 -5.00 7.16 7.47
N THR A 29 -4.36 7.12 6.30
CA THR A 29 -4.09 8.31 5.48
C THR A 29 -5.39 9.02 5.09
N ILE A 30 -6.42 8.25 4.69
CA ILE A 30 -7.74 8.83 4.36
C ILE A 30 -8.40 9.41 5.60
N ASN A 31 -8.35 8.72 6.74
CA ASN A 31 -8.92 9.23 7.98
C ASN A 31 -8.24 10.53 8.43
N ALA A 32 -6.91 10.58 8.39
CA ALA A 32 -6.12 11.75 8.76
C ALA A 32 -6.40 12.97 7.87
N LEU A 33 -6.61 12.77 6.56
CA LEU A 33 -6.83 13.87 5.61
C LEU A 33 -8.28 14.35 5.55
N PHE A 34 -9.26 13.50 5.86
CA PHE A 34 -10.68 13.78 5.60
C PHE A 34 -11.60 13.63 6.82
N GLY A 35 -11.05 13.44 8.02
CA GLY A 35 -11.77 13.63 9.28
C GLY A 35 -12.46 12.39 9.85
N GLY A 36 -12.25 11.20 9.29
CA GLY A 36 -12.67 9.92 9.87
C GLY A 36 -14.18 9.72 10.14
N GLU A 37 -15.03 10.69 9.80
CA GLU A 37 -16.49 10.64 10.04
C GLU A 37 -17.17 9.54 9.21
N ASN A 38 -16.73 9.39 7.96
CA ASN A 38 -17.16 8.32 7.07
C ASN A 38 -15.99 7.37 6.82
N HIS A 39 -16.27 6.06 6.87
CA HIS A 39 -15.28 5.05 6.52
C HIS A 39 -15.09 5.00 5.00
N VAL A 40 -13.84 4.87 4.52
CA VAL A 40 -13.48 4.84 3.08
C VAL A 40 -14.25 3.80 2.24
N TYR A 41 -14.71 2.73 2.89
CA TYR A 41 -15.57 1.73 2.27
C TYR A 41 -16.97 2.25 1.95
N ASP A 42 -17.57 3.05 2.83
CA ASP A 42 -18.96 3.51 2.70
C ASP A 42 -19.10 4.82 1.88
N ASP A 43 -17.98 5.44 1.51
CA ASP A 43 -17.95 6.73 0.82
C ASP A 43 -17.15 6.63 -0.50
N GLU A 44 -17.88 6.71 -1.62
CA GLU A 44 -17.29 6.61 -2.96
C GLU A 44 -16.30 7.75 -3.26
N ALA A 45 -16.52 8.95 -2.71
CA ALA A 45 -15.61 10.07 -2.91
C ALA A 45 -14.30 9.86 -2.14
N LEU A 46 -14.35 9.31 -0.92
CA LEU A 46 -13.15 8.90 -0.18
C LEU A 46 -12.43 7.75 -0.86
N ARG A 47 -13.16 6.78 -1.42
CA ARG A 47 -12.58 5.68 -2.19
C ARG A 47 -11.85 6.20 -3.44
N ALA A 48 -12.45 7.12 -4.17
CA ALA A 48 -11.81 7.76 -5.34
C ALA A 48 -10.52 8.50 -4.95
N LYS A 49 -10.50 9.19 -3.80
CA LYS A 49 -9.30 9.85 -3.26
C LYS A 49 -8.21 8.83 -2.89
N ALA A 50 -8.57 7.71 -2.28
CA ALA A 50 -7.62 6.64 -1.95
C ALA A 50 -6.96 6.07 -3.21
N VAL A 51 -7.74 5.79 -4.24
CA VAL A 51 -7.23 5.34 -5.54
C VAL A 51 -6.34 6.41 -6.18
N ALA A 52 -6.71 7.69 -6.10
CA ALA A 52 -5.91 8.79 -6.64
C ALA A 52 -4.53 8.92 -5.97
N ILE A 53 -4.44 8.69 -4.66
CA ILE A 53 -3.16 8.66 -3.93
C ILE A 53 -2.26 7.55 -4.48
N VAL A 54 -2.78 6.33 -4.60
CA VAL A 54 -2.02 5.19 -5.13
C VAL A 54 -1.63 5.42 -6.60
N ALA A 55 -2.53 5.99 -7.40
CA ALA A 55 -2.24 6.36 -8.79
C ALA A 55 -1.12 7.42 -8.89
N ARG A 56 -1.06 8.38 -7.94
CA ARG A 56 0.02 9.37 -7.89
C ARG A 56 1.37 8.75 -7.55
N LEU A 57 1.40 7.76 -6.65
CA LEU A 57 2.61 6.99 -6.34
C LEU A 57 3.04 6.15 -7.55
N ARG A 58 2.08 5.57 -8.28
CA ARG A 58 2.34 4.85 -9.53
C ARG A 58 2.98 5.77 -10.58
N ALA A 59 2.40 6.95 -10.80
CA ALA A 59 2.98 7.92 -11.73
C ALA A 59 4.41 8.34 -11.36
N ALA A 60 4.75 8.37 -10.07
CA ALA A 60 6.11 8.67 -9.63
C ALA A 60 7.11 7.57 -10.03
N VAL A 61 6.77 6.29 -9.81
CA VAL A 61 7.67 5.19 -10.20
C VAL A 61 7.81 5.06 -11.72
N ASP A 62 6.75 5.34 -12.48
CA ASP A 62 6.83 5.36 -13.94
C ASP A 62 7.76 6.50 -14.41
N ALA A 63 7.64 7.70 -13.83
CA ALA A 63 8.52 8.83 -14.13
C ALA A 63 10.00 8.53 -13.80
N TRP A 64 10.30 7.93 -12.64
CA TRP A 64 11.67 7.57 -12.27
C TRP A 64 12.24 6.48 -13.17
N LYS A 65 11.41 5.57 -13.66
CA LYS A 65 11.82 4.55 -14.62
C LYS A 65 12.25 5.18 -15.94
N ASP A 66 11.48 6.15 -16.45
CA ASP A 66 11.80 6.86 -17.69
C ASP A 66 13.05 7.74 -17.54
N GLU A 67 13.21 8.40 -16.39
CA GLU A 67 14.36 9.28 -16.11
C GLU A 67 15.68 8.51 -15.96
N THR A 68 15.65 7.35 -15.29
CA THR A 68 16.88 6.67 -14.83
C THR A 68 17.21 5.38 -15.57
N GLY A 69 16.22 4.80 -16.26
CA GLY A 69 16.32 3.46 -16.86
C GLY A 69 16.28 2.30 -15.86
N TYR A 70 16.10 2.54 -14.55
CA TYR A 70 15.91 1.48 -13.56
C TYR A 70 14.44 1.07 -13.45
N GLY A 71 14.18 -0.22 -13.18
CA GLY A 71 12.82 -0.77 -13.10
C GLY A 71 12.10 -0.41 -11.81
N PHE A 72 11.76 0.87 -11.59
CA PHE A 72 10.95 1.25 -10.43
C PHE A 72 9.54 0.64 -10.49
N SER A 73 9.03 0.18 -9.35
CA SER A 73 7.68 -0.37 -9.22
C SER A 73 7.06 -0.02 -7.87
N LEU A 74 5.74 0.16 -7.86
CA LEU A 74 4.99 0.41 -6.62
C LEU A 74 4.69 -0.92 -5.94
N TYR A 75 5.03 -1.02 -4.66
CA TYR A 75 5.03 -2.27 -3.89
C TYR A 75 4.18 -2.13 -2.62
N SER A 76 3.14 -2.96 -2.53
CA SER A 76 2.29 -3.08 -1.35
C SER A 76 3.06 -3.86 -0.28
N THR A 77 3.67 -3.14 0.67
CA THR A 77 4.68 -3.71 1.57
C THR A 77 4.03 -4.69 2.55
N PRO A 78 4.50 -5.95 2.68
CA PRO A 78 4.08 -6.84 3.75
C PRO A 78 4.70 -6.35 5.05
N SER A 79 3.86 -5.89 5.97
CA SER A 79 4.31 -5.01 7.04
C SER A 79 4.08 -5.56 8.44
N GLU A 80 4.48 -6.82 8.69
CA GLU A 80 4.27 -7.47 10.00
C GLU A 80 4.88 -6.70 11.17
N ASN A 81 6.11 -6.18 11.02
CA ASN A 81 6.78 -5.38 12.06
C ASN A 81 6.74 -3.88 11.80
N LEU A 82 6.51 -3.48 10.54
CA LEU A 82 6.58 -2.08 10.14
C LEU A 82 5.28 -1.32 10.47
N CYS A 83 4.14 -2.01 10.58
CA CYS A 83 2.85 -1.38 10.87
C CYS A 83 2.81 -0.79 12.28
N ASP A 84 3.23 -1.58 13.28
CA ASP A 84 3.40 -1.13 14.67
C ASP A 84 4.51 -0.08 14.78
N ARG A 85 5.64 -0.28 14.09
CA ARG A 85 6.76 0.65 14.17
C ARG A 85 6.38 2.06 13.71
N PHE A 86 5.70 2.21 12.57
CA PHE A 86 5.27 3.53 12.10
C PHE A 86 4.21 4.12 13.02
N CYS A 87 3.19 3.35 13.42
CA CYS A 87 2.17 3.83 14.34
C CYS A 87 2.79 4.32 15.67
N ARG A 88 3.77 3.60 16.22
CA ARG A 88 4.45 3.98 17.47
C ARG A 88 5.27 5.26 17.33
N LEU A 89 5.97 5.43 16.21
CA LEU A 89 6.74 6.65 15.95
C LEU A 89 5.81 7.86 15.79
N ASP A 90 4.75 7.71 15.00
CA ASP A 90 3.77 8.78 14.78
C ASP A 90 3.00 9.10 16.06
N THR A 91 2.72 8.11 16.92
CA THR A 91 2.12 8.32 18.25
C THR A 91 3.03 9.13 19.15
N ALA A 92 4.35 8.94 19.07
CA ALA A 92 5.31 9.70 19.88
C ALA A 92 5.35 11.18 19.46
N ASP A 93 5.18 11.47 18.17
CA ASP A 93 5.27 12.82 17.61
C ASP A 93 3.94 13.58 17.64
N PHE A 94 2.82 12.89 17.39
CA PHE A 94 1.49 13.48 17.20
C PHE A 94 0.47 13.09 18.27
N GLY A 95 0.82 12.18 19.17
CA GLY A 95 -0.09 11.62 20.17
C GLY A 95 -1.07 10.60 19.58
N VAL A 96 -2.10 10.28 20.35
CA VAL A 96 -3.16 9.38 19.93
C VAL A 96 -4.15 10.14 19.06
N VAL A 97 -4.24 9.77 17.78
CA VAL A 97 -5.12 10.34 16.78
C VAL A 97 -6.23 9.33 16.47
N PRO A 98 -7.51 9.67 16.72
CA PRO A 98 -8.63 8.78 16.46
C PRO A 98 -8.70 8.30 15.00
N GLY A 99 -8.90 6.99 14.79
CA GLY A 99 -8.94 6.35 13.48
C GLY A 99 -7.60 6.29 12.74
N VAL A 100 -6.49 6.62 13.40
CA VAL A 100 -5.15 6.66 12.81
C VAL A 100 -4.16 5.89 13.68
N THR A 101 -3.82 6.41 14.86
CA THR A 101 -2.83 5.79 15.77
C THR A 101 -3.44 5.11 16.99
N ASP A 102 -4.74 5.32 17.24
CA ASP A 102 -5.47 4.79 18.39
C ASP A 102 -5.52 3.26 18.47
N LYS A 103 -5.60 2.57 17.34
CA LYS A 103 -5.57 1.10 17.30
C LYS A 103 -4.17 0.48 17.45
N GLY A 104 -3.11 1.30 17.41
CA GLY A 104 -1.73 0.87 17.65
C GLY A 104 -1.02 0.22 16.46
N TYR A 105 -1.64 0.18 15.27
CA TYR A 105 -1.01 -0.30 14.04
C TYR A 105 -1.65 0.36 12.81
N TYR A 106 -0.94 0.35 11.68
CA TYR A 106 -1.49 0.77 10.38
C TYR A 106 -1.97 -0.41 9.54
N THR A 107 -3.09 -0.21 8.85
CA THR A 107 -3.63 -1.18 7.91
C THR A 107 -2.68 -1.37 6.73
N ASN A 108 -2.45 -2.63 6.37
CA ASN A 108 -1.48 -2.98 5.36
C ASN A 108 -1.83 -2.38 3.99
N SER A 109 -0.92 -1.62 3.37
CA SER A 109 -1.05 -1.12 1.99
C SER A 109 -2.44 -0.51 1.68
N PHE A 110 -3.20 -1.12 0.75
CA PHE A 110 -4.55 -0.71 0.34
C PHE A 110 -5.68 -1.51 1.02
N HIS A 111 -5.35 -2.45 1.91
CA HIS A 111 -6.33 -3.39 2.43
C HIS A 111 -7.48 -2.68 3.11
N LEU A 112 -8.65 -3.31 3.04
CA LEU A 112 -9.76 -2.90 3.89
C LEU A 112 -9.39 -3.14 5.36
N ASP A 113 -9.68 -2.16 6.20
CA ASP A 113 -9.47 -2.29 7.64
C ASP A 113 -10.21 -3.50 8.23
N VAL A 114 -9.56 -4.22 9.15
CA VAL A 114 -10.07 -5.49 9.70
C VAL A 114 -11.24 -5.31 10.66
N GLU A 115 -11.42 -4.10 11.21
CA GLU A 115 -12.56 -3.77 12.05
C GLU A 115 -13.83 -3.55 11.21
N LYS A 116 -13.68 -3.18 9.93
CA LYS A 116 -14.79 -3.05 8.98
C LYS A 116 -15.32 -4.43 8.55
N LYS A 117 -16.41 -4.86 9.21
CA LYS A 117 -17.08 -6.13 8.89
C LYS A 117 -17.85 -6.03 7.57
N VAL A 118 -17.38 -6.77 6.58
CA VAL A 118 -17.99 -6.95 5.26
C VAL A 118 -17.90 -8.42 4.86
N ASN A 119 -18.67 -8.83 3.85
CA ASN A 119 -18.49 -10.15 3.29
C ASN A 119 -17.20 -10.20 2.43
N PRO A 120 -16.62 -11.39 2.16
CA PRO A 120 -15.37 -11.49 1.40
C PRO A 120 -15.43 -10.93 -0.02
N TYR A 121 -16.59 -10.97 -0.68
CA TYR A 121 -16.77 -10.43 -2.03
C TYR A 121 -16.72 -8.91 -2.04
N ASP A 122 -17.43 -8.27 -1.10
CA ASP A 122 -17.40 -6.82 -0.91
C ASP A 122 -15.98 -6.30 -0.65
N LYS A 123 -15.21 -7.05 0.14
CA LYS A 123 -13.79 -6.73 0.40
C LYS A 123 -12.95 -6.82 -0.87
N LEU A 124 -13.14 -7.87 -1.67
CA LEU A 124 -12.44 -8.02 -2.95
C LEU A 124 -12.82 -6.90 -3.92
N ASP A 125 -14.09 -6.52 -4.00
CA ASP A 125 -14.55 -5.43 -4.86
C ASP A 125 -13.99 -4.08 -4.41
N PHE A 126 -13.86 -3.85 -3.10
CA PHE A 126 -13.19 -2.67 -2.56
C PHE A 126 -11.70 -2.65 -2.92
N GLU A 127 -10.99 -3.78 -2.83
CA GLU A 127 -9.56 -3.87 -3.07
C GLU A 127 -9.19 -3.96 -4.57
N ALA A 128 -10.11 -4.37 -5.44
CA ALA A 128 -9.88 -4.61 -6.88
C ALA A 128 -9.24 -3.45 -7.68
N PRO A 129 -9.48 -2.16 -7.39
CA PRO A 129 -8.88 -1.06 -8.14
C PRO A 129 -7.37 -0.88 -7.92
N TYR A 130 -6.81 -1.38 -6.81
CA TYR A 130 -5.42 -1.10 -6.43
C TYR A 130 -4.36 -2.03 -7.04
N PRO A 131 -4.58 -3.35 -7.21
CA PRO A 131 -3.62 -4.26 -7.83
C PRO A 131 -3.03 -3.81 -9.18
N PRO A 132 -3.82 -3.26 -10.13
CA PRO A 132 -3.25 -2.75 -11.38
C PRO A 132 -2.28 -1.58 -11.19
N LEU A 133 -2.46 -0.79 -10.11
CA LEU A 133 -1.60 0.34 -9.78
C LEU A 133 -0.33 -0.11 -9.04
N ALA A 134 -0.45 -1.06 -8.12
CA ALA A 134 0.64 -1.59 -7.28
C ALA A 134 1.28 -2.86 -7.88
N SER A 135 1.53 -2.88 -9.19
CA SER A 135 1.97 -4.07 -9.92
C SER A 135 3.37 -4.58 -9.55
N GLY A 136 4.13 -3.87 -8.70
CA GLY A 136 5.40 -4.35 -8.15
C GLY A 136 5.22 -5.43 -7.09
N GLY A 137 4.02 -5.53 -6.50
CA GLY A 137 3.65 -6.58 -5.56
C GLY A 137 2.38 -6.20 -4.79
N PHE A 138 1.44 -7.13 -4.71
CA PHE A 138 0.19 -6.99 -3.98
C PHE A 138 -0.35 -8.38 -3.59
N ILE A 139 -1.25 -8.39 -2.61
CA ILE A 139 -2.05 -9.55 -2.25
C ILE A 139 -3.40 -9.06 -1.73
N CYS A 140 -4.47 -9.83 -1.94
CA CYS A 140 -5.78 -9.63 -1.33
C CYS A 140 -6.09 -10.84 -0.46
N TYR A 141 -6.61 -10.61 0.75
CA TYR A 141 -7.04 -11.68 1.66
C TYR A 141 -8.55 -11.70 1.78
N GLY A 142 -9.14 -12.90 1.83
CA GLY A 142 -10.53 -13.11 2.23
C GLY A 142 -10.59 -13.93 3.50
N GLU A 143 -11.41 -13.50 4.47
CA GLU A 143 -11.63 -14.24 5.71
C GLU A 143 -12.86 -15.16 5.56
N TYR A 144 -12.70 -16.45 5.82
CA TYR A 144 -13.76 -17.44 5.69
C TYR A 144 -13.89 -18.25 6.99
N PRO A 145 -15.11 -18.70 7.35
CA PRO A 145 -15.27 -19.72 8.39
C PRO A 145 -14.66 -21.05 7.94
N ASN A 146 -14.65 -22.05 8.82
CA ASN A 146 -14.20 -23.39 8.43
C ASN A 146 -14.98 -23.87 7.19
N LEU A 147 -14.24 -24.15 6.11
CA LEU A 147 -14.77 -24.60 4.83
C LEU A 147 -14.88 -26.13 4.72
N GLN A 148 -14.42 -26.87 5.73
CA GLN A 148 -14.59 -28.30 5.84
C GLN A 148 -15.92 -28.60 6.55
N HIS A 149 -16.79 -29.32 5.83
CA HIS A 149 -18.00 -29.94 6.36
C HIS A 149 -17.72 -31.38 6.81
#